data_AF-A0A6L5Y5S7-F1
#
_entry.id   AF-A0A6L5Y5S7-F1
#
_cell.length_a   1.000
_cell.length_b   1.000
_cell.length_c   1.000
_cell.angle_alpha   90.00
_cell.angle_beta   90.00
_cell.angle_gamma   90.00
#
_symmetry.space_group_name_H-M   'P 1'
#
loop_
_entity.id
_entity.type
_entity.pdbx_description
1 polymer ?
#
loop_
_entity_poly.entity_id
_entity_poly.type
_entity_poly.pdbx_seq_one_letter_code
_entity_poly.pdbx_strand_id
1 'polypeptide(L)'
;MSRYDDIIGLPHHVSSRHPHMSMKERAAQFSPFAALTGYGDTVRETAKQHIRETEEKNSNSTLMDDEYEIHLEDMKELWND
;
A
#
# COMPACT_ATOMS: atom_id res chain seq x y z
N MET A 1 36.63 14.42 8.02
CA MET A 1 36.77 14.21 6.57
C MET A 1 36.10 12.90 6.22
N SER A 2 35.09 12.96 5.36
CA SER A 2 34.40 11.79 4.84
C SER A 2 35.31 11.09 3.82
N ARG A 3 35.12 9.79 3.62
CA ARG A 3 35.96 8.96 2.72
C ARG A 3 35.90 9.33 1.24
N TYR A 4 35.10 10.33 0.86
CA TYR A 4 34.81 10.68 -0.53
C TYR A 4 34.91 12.19 -0.81
N ASP A 5 35.43 12.97 0.13
CA ASP A 5 35.55 14.44 0.00
C ASP A 5 36.43 14.85 -1.21
N ASP A 6 37.34 13.97 -1.64
CA ASP A 6 38.25 14.15 -2.76
C ASP A 6 37.63 13.86 -4.14
N ILE A 7 36.52 13.12 -4.19
CA ILE A 7 35.88 12.69 -5.44
C ILE A 7 34.48 13.29 -5.68
N ILE A 8 33.81 13.82 -4.66
CA ILE A 8 32.41 14.27 -4.75
C ILE A 8 32.19 15.45 -5.72
N GLY A 9 33.22 16.27 -5.96
CA GLY A 9 33.18 17.44 -6.85
C GLY A 9 33.80 17.21 -8.24
N LEU A 10 34.29 16.01 -8.54
CA LEU A 10 34.95 15.75 -9.82
C LEU A 10 33.93 15.82 -10.97
N PRO A 11 34.32 16.34 -12.16
CA PRO A 11 33.44 16.39 -13.31
C PRO A 11 33.02 14.98 -13.70
N HIS A 12 31.73 14.79 -13.95
CA HIS A 12 31.21 13.54 -14.45
C HIS A 12 31.71 13.30 -15.87
N HIS A 13 32.24 12.11 -16.15
CA HIS A 13 32.63 11.74 -17.50
C HIS A 13 31.41 11.71 -18.43
N VAL A 14 31.49 12.39 -19.56
CA VAL A 14 30.50 12.31 -20.64
C VAL A 14 31.21 11.82 -21.89
N SER A 15 30.70 10.73 -22.47
CA SER A 15 31.27 10.17 -23.69
C SER A 15 31.00 11.10 -24.89
N SER A 16 32.05 11.40 -25.65
CA SER A 16 31.94 12.15 -26.91
C SER A 16 31.37 11.31 -28.06
N ARG A 17 31.51 9.98 -27.98
CA ARG A 17 31.04 9.02 -28.99
C ARG A 17 29.62 8.55 -28.73
N HIS A 18 29.25 8.37 -27.46
CA HIS A 18 27.95 7.89 -27.03
C HIS A 18 27.29 8.95 -26.14
N PRO A 19 26.74 10.03 -26.74
CA PRO A 19 26.10 11.08 -25.98
C PRO A 19 24.93 10.52 -25.17
N HIS A 20 24.68 11.11 -24.00
CA HIS A 20 23.54 10.72 -23.19
C HIS A 20 22.23 11.03 -23.91
N MET A 21 21.27 10.13 -23.74
CA MET A 21 19.88 10.33 -24.15
C MET A 21 19.31 11.60 -23.51
N SER A 22 18.51 12.38 -24.24
CA SER A 22 17.87 13.59 -23.68
C SER A 22 16.88 13.26 -22.55
N MET A 23 16.56 14.23 -21.68
CA MET A 23 15.52 14.04 -20.65
C MET A 23 14.18 13.55 -21.22
N LYS A 24 13.80 14.05 -22.40
CA LYS A 24 12.54 13.71 -23.08
C LYS A 24 12.54 12.26 -23.56
N GLU A 25 13.61 11.83 -24.21
CA GLU A 25 13.76 10.44 -24.67
C GLU A 25 13.86 9.47 -23.48
N ARG A 26 14.52 9.87 -22.39
CA ARG A 26 14.52 9.11 -21.13
C ARG A 26 13.09 8.92 -20.59
N ALA A 27 12.29 9.98 -20.57
CA ALA A 27 10.89 9.91 -20.15
C ALA A 27 10.04 9.02 -21.08
N ALA A 28 10.32 9.05 -22.39
CA ALA A 28 9.57 8.28 -23.38
C ALA A 28 9.65 6.76 -23.16
N GLN A 29 10.73 6.25 -22.56
CA GLN A 29 10.85 4.83 -22.17
C GLN A 29 9.75 4.38 -21.20
N PHE A 30 9.21 5.32 -20.41
CA PHE A 30 8.15 5.06 -19.44
C PHE A 30 6.74 5.39 -19.98
N SER A 31 6.61 5.79 -21.26
CA SER A 31 5.31 6.05 -21.90
C SER A 31 4.31 4.88 -21.83
N PRO A 32 4.74 3.60 -21.90
CA PRO A 32 3.81 2.46 -21.74
C PRO A 32 3.04 2.48 -20.42
N PHE A 33 3.56 3.15 -19.39
CA PHE A 33 2.93 3.28 -18.08
C PHE A 33 2.14 4.58 -17.90
N ALA A 34 2.02 5.41 -18.95
CA ALA A 34 1.25 6.65 -18.89
C ALA A 34 -0.24 6.42 -18.58
N ALA A 35 -0.78 5.24 -18.90
CA ALA A 35 -2.15 4.86 -18.54
C ALA A 35 -2.36 4.67 -17.02
N LEU A 36 -1.29 4.49 -16.23
CA LEU A 36 -1.38 4.43 -14.76
C LEU A 36 -1.54 5.81 -14.12
N THR A 37 -1.26 6.88 -14.86
CA THR A 37 -1.51 8.24 -14.39
C THR A 37 -3.02 8.44 -14.23
N GLY A 38 -3.47 8.67 -12.99
CA GLY A 38 -4.91 8.76 -12.64
C GLY A 38 -5.47 7.52 -11.94
N TYR A 39 -4.74 6.40 -11.88
CA TYR A 39 -5.15 5.21 -11.12
C TYR A 39 -5.04 5.39 -9.59
N GLY A 40 -4.54 6.53 -9.12
CA GLY A 40 -4.48 6.84 -7.68
C GLY A 40 -5.87 6.91 -7.03
N ASP A 41 -6.87 7.37 -7.78
CA ASP A 41 -8.23 7.52 -7.26
C ASP A 41 -8.95 6.19 -7.13
N THR A 42 -8.79 5.30 -8.10
CA THR A 42 -9.33 3.93 -8.05
C THR A 42 -8.74 3.14 -6.88
N VAL A 43 -7.42 3.20 -6.68
CA VAL A 43 -6.75 2.55 -5.53
C VAL A 43 -7.30 3.07 -4.20
N ARG A 44 -7.50 4.39 -4.08
CA ARG A 44 -8.02 5.00 -2.85
C ARG A 44 -9.47 4.60 -2.58
N GLU A 45 -10.33 4.57 -3.59
CA GLU A 45 -11.72 4.15 -3.43
C GLU A 45 -11.83 2.67 -3.07
N THR A 46 -11.03 1.79 -3.71
CA THR A 46 -10.96 0.38 -3.33
C THR A 46 -10.48 0.20 -1.89
N ALA A 47 -9.48 0.97 -1.44
CA ALA A 47 -9.02 0.91 -0.05
C ALA A 47 -10.12 1.34 0.94
N LYS A 48 -10.85 2.43 0.66
CA LYS A 48 -11.98 2.87 1.48
C LYS A 48 -13.07 1.80 1.58
N GLN A 49 -13.41 1.15 0.46
CA GLN A 49 -14.41 0.09 0.44
C GLN A 49 -13.96 -1.10 1.31
N HIS A 50 -12.71 -1.54 1.15
CA HIS A 50 -12.19 -2.66 1.92
C HIS A 50 -12.13 -2.37 3.43
N ILE A 51 -11.80 -1.14 3.83
CA ILE A 51 -11.84 -0.73 5.24
C ILE A 51 -13.27 -0.86 5.79
N ARG A 52 -14.28 -0.31 5.10
CA ARG A 52 -15.70 -0.43 5.52
C ARG A 52 -16.13 -1.89 5.65
N GLU A 53 -15.86 -2.71 4.65
CA GLU A 53 -16.21 -4.14 4.67
C GLU A 53 -15.52 -4.89 5.82
N THR A 54 -14.30 -4.49 6.18
CA THR A 54 -13.57 -5.08 7.31
C THR A 54 -14.16 -4.64 8.65
N GLU A 55 -14.49 -3.36 8.80
CA GLU A 55 -15.17 -2.83 10.00
C GLU A 55 -16.53 -3.50 10.21
N GLU A 56 -17.34 -3.64 9.15
CA GLU A 56 -18.63 -4.33 9.19
C GLU A 56 -18.48 -5.81 9.59
N LYS A 57 -17.52 -6.53 9.01
CA LYS A 57 -17.24 -7.92 9.37
C LYS A 57 -16.80 -8.06 10.83
N ASN A 58 -15.93 -7.17 11.30
CA ASN A 58 -15.46 -7.21 12.68
C ASN A 58 -16.60 -6.91 13.67
N SER A 59 -17.47 -5.95 13.34
CA SER A 59 -18.63 -5.62 14.17
C SER A 59 -19.63 -6.78 14.23
N ASN A 60 -19.92 -7.43 13.10
CA ASN A 60 -20.78 -8.61 13.06
C ASN A 60 -20.18 -9.81 13.81
N SER A 61 -18.86 -10.00 13.72
CA SER A 61 -18.16 -11.05 14.48
C SER A 61 -18.32 -10.82 15.98
N THR A 62 -18.16 -9.57 16.44
CA THR A 62 -18.31 -9.22 17.86
C THR A 62 -19.73 -9.51 18.35
N LEU A 63 -20.76 -9.15 17.57
CA LEU A 63 -22.16 -9.45 17.89
C LEU A 63 -22.45 -10.96 17.97
N MET A 64 -21.85 -11.75 17.07
CA MET A 64 -21.96 -13.20 17.14
C MET A 64 -21.29 -13.75 18.40
N ASP A 65 -20.07 -13.28 18.72
CA ASP A 65 -19.34 -13.70 19.91
C ASP A 65 -20.14 -13.40 21.20
N ASP A 66 -20.76 -12.22 21.28
CA ASP A 66 -21.64 -11.84 22.40
C ASP A 66 -22.89 -12.74 22.51
N GLU A 67 -23.53 -13.08 21.37
CA GLU A 67 -24.69 -13.98 21.33
C GLU A 67 -24.33 -15.40 21.78
N TYR A 68 -23.18 -15.91 21.35
CA TYR A 68 -22.69 -17.23 21.79
C TYR A 68 -22.44 -17.26 23.29
N GLU A 69 -21.85 -16.21 23.87
CA GLU A 69 -21.56 -16.16 25.30
C GLU A 69 -22.84 -16.14 26.14
N ILE A 70 -23.86 -15.37 25.71
CA ILE A 70 -25.18 -15.37 26.37
C ILE A 70 -25.79 -16.77 26.35
N HIS A 71 -25.80 -17.44 25.19
CA HIS A 71 -26.34 -18.79 25.09
C HIS A 71 -25.57 -19.81 25.93
N LEU A 72 -24.25 -19.66 26.06
CA LEU A 72 -23.44 -20.51 26.92
C LEU A 72 -23.77 -20.31 28.40
N GLU A 73 -24.02 -19.07 28.84
CA GLU A 73 -24.46 -18.79 30.21
C GLU A 73 -25.85 -19.34 30.49
N ASP A 74 -26.82 -19.15 29.59
CA ASP A 74 -28.17 -19.73 29.71
C ASP A 74 -28.09 -21.27 29.85
N MET A 75 -27.23 -21.92 29.06
CA MET A 75 -27.02 -23.37 29.15
C MET A 75 -26.38 -23.79 30.48
N LYS A 76 -25.47 -23.00 31.05
CA LYS A 76 -24.87 -23.28 32.37
C LYS A 76 -25.89 -23.12 33.49
N GLU A 77 -26.76 -22.12 33.42
CA GLU A 77 -27.84 -21.93 34.40
C GLU A 77 -28.84 -23.08 34.37
N LEU A 78 -29.25 -23.53 33.17
CA LEU A 78 -30.17 -24.67 32.99
C LEU A 78 -29.60 -26.01 33.44
N TRP A 79 -28.27 -26.15 33.52
CA TRP A 79 -27.60 -27.40 33.88
C TRP A 79 -27.14 -27.44 35.34
N ASN A 80 -27.36 -26.35 36.10
CA ASN A 80 -27.03 -26.24 37.53
C ASN A 80 -28.23 -26.51 38.48
N ASP A 81 -29.41 -26.85 37.95
CA ASP A 81 -30.58 -27.41 38.66
C ASP A 81 -30.63 -28.95 38.52
#